data_AF-A0A4Y2X9A1-F1
#
_entry.id   AF-A0A4Y2X9A1-F1
#
_cell.length_a   1.000
_cell.length_b   1.000
_cell.length_c   1.000
_cell.angle_alpha   90.00
_cell.angle_beta   90.00
_cell.angle_gamma   90.00
#
_symmetry.space_group_name_H-M   'P 1'
#
loop_
_entity.id
_entity.type
_entity.pdbx_description
1 polymer ?
#
loop_
_entity_poly.entity_id
_entity_poly.type
_entity_poly.pdbx_seq_one_letter_code
_entity_poly.pdbx_strand_id
1 'polypeptide(L)'
;MLLAVVTLWLLCSWGFVSPYNGLMADDDSVNLIIRSSLKLQALAFSLKHRRFKTQFHQRTTVYIAINIYNPLAWNVTKYIRIPVSGKAYKIIDYNGNSVDAQIVPLPSPVYKIPGRNSKAQAEVVFEAKLPALGYATYLMRNTTSQSVKYKQASGIEQKTDGDWILNNKFLSVYVDSKSGLLRQLQLADGTNLTVNQSFYWYRGMNGDNSNFDKRASGAYIFRPNGTEPIPLGNNVTVNFVNGSVVQEIHQTFNPWLSQVIRLYKDSENIEFRWIIGPIPIE
;
A
#
# COMPACT_ATOMS: atom_id res chain seq x y z
N MET A 1 -10.14 -4.68 -35.35
CA MET A 1 -10.52 -5.02 -33.96
C MET A 1 -9.41 -5.92 -33.40
N LEU A 2 -8.32 -5.32 -32.89
CA LEU A 2 -7.20 -6.07 -32.32
C LEU A 2 -7.47 -6.26 -30.82
N LEU A 3 -7.75 -7.49 -30.41
CA LEU A 3 -7.60 -7.90 -29.01
C LEU A 3 -6.11 -8.10 -28.75
N ALA A 4 -5.50 -7.19 -27.97
CA ALA A 4 -4.17 -7.42 -27.41
C ALA A 4 -4.35 -8.18 -26.08
N VAL A 5 -4.11 -9.49 -26.09
CA VAL A 5 -3.96 -10.30 -24.88
C VAL A 5 -2.49 -10.21 -24.46
N VAL A 6 -2.18 -9.37 -23.47
CA VAL A 6 -0.84 -9.32 -22.87
C VAL A 6 -0.82 -10.36 -21.74
N THR A 7 -0.29 -11.54 -22.02
CA THR A 7 0.00 -12.55 -21.00
C THR A 7 1.40 -12.28 -20.43
N LEU A 8 1.47 -11.72 -19.22
CA LEU A 8 2.72 -11.48 -18.53
C LEU A 8 3.17 -12.77 -17.80
N TRP A 9 4.20 -13.43 -18.33
CA TRP A 9 4.89 -14.51 -17.63
C TRP A 9 6.00 -13.91 -16.76
N LEU A 10 5.81 -13.92 -15.44
CA LEU A 10 6.88 -13.62 -14.49
C LEU A 10 7.68 -14.89 -14.21
N LEU A 11 8.89 -14.97 -14.78
CA LEU A 11 9.92 -15.92 -14.36
C LEU A 11 10.43 -15.47 -12.98
N CYS A 12 10.03 -16.20 -11.93
CA CYS A 12 10.44 -15.95 -10.56
C CYS A 12 11.86 -16.49 -10.35
N SER A 13 12.84 -15.60 -10.16
CA SER A 13 14.17 -15.95 -9.65
C SER A 13 14.10 -16.15 -8.13
N TRP A 14 14.61 -17.30 -7.70
CA TRP A 14 14.48 -17.93 -6.39
C TRP A 14 14.86 -17.06 -5.19
N GLY A 15 13.90 -16.90 -4.26
CA GLY A 15 14.16 -16.67 -2.84
C GLY A 15 13.73 -17.91 -2.05
N PHE A 16 14.61 -18.42 -1.19
CA PHE A 16 14.42 -19.64 -0.39
C PHE A 16 13.08 -19.63 0.39
N VAL A 17 12.22 -20.63 0.14
CA VAL A 17 10.99 -20.88 0.90
C VAL A 17 11.32 -21.82 2.07
N SER A 18 11.11 -21.35 3.29
CA SER A 18 11.05 -22.20 4.49
C SER A 18 9.70 -22.94 4.52
N PRO A 19 9.64 -24.23 4.90
CA PRO A 19 8.45 -25.08 4.73
C PRO A 19 7.28 -24.80 5.71
N TYR A 20 7.24 -23.65 6.38
CA TYR A 20 6.11 -23.28 7.24
C TYR A 20 5.65 -21.84 6.96
N ASN A 21 4.42 -21.73 6.47
CA ASN A 21 3.64 -20.51 6.20
C ASN A 21 4.17 -19.62 5.05
N GLY A 22 3.88 -20.04 3.81
CA GLY A 22 4.10 -19.26 2.60
C GLY A 22 3.07 -18.14 2.44
N LEU A 23 3.46 -16.92 2.82
CA LEU A 23 2.85 -15.68 2.31
C LEU A 23 3.77 -15.15 1.20
N MET A 24 3.22 -14.90 0.02
CA MET A 24 3.96 -14.29 -1.09
C MET A 24 3.54 -12.82 -1.20
N ALA A 25 4.48 -11.91 -0.97
CA ALA A 25 4.30 -10.46 -1.06
C ALA A 25 5.43 -9.85 -1.90
N ASP A 26 5.10 -8.84 -2.71
CA ASP A 26 6.06 -8.09 -3.52
C ASP A 26 6.79 -7.04 -2.65
N ASP A 27 8.12 -7.14 -2.59
CA ASP A 27 9.00 -6.33 -1.74
C ASP A 27 9.62 -5.18 -2.54
N ASP A 28 9.07 -3.99 -2.31
CA ASP A 28 9.60 -2.74 -2.80
C ASP A 28 10.14 -1.98 -1.57
N SER A 29 11.20 -2.54 -0.96
CA SER A 29 11.69 -2.11 0.36
C SER A 29 12.44 -0.78 0.29
N VAL A 30 11.79 0.29 0.77
CA VAL A 30 12.48 1.49 1.25
C VAL A 30 12.87 1.23 2.71
N ASN A 31 14.17 1.21 3.00
CA ASN A 31 14.68 1.06 4.37
C ASN A 31 14.30 2.29 5.21
N LEU A 32 13.20 2.19 5.97
CA LEU A 32 12.74 3.20 6.91
C LEU A 32 13.40 2.98 8.28
N ILE A 33 14.42 3.79 8.60
CA ILE A 33 15.00 3.79 9.95
C ILE A 33 14.30 4.85 10.80
N ILE A 34 13.42 4.41 11.69
CA ILE A 34 12.75 5.27 12.68
C ILE A 34 13.69 5.42 13.90
N ARG A 35 14.26 6.61 14.11
CA ARG A 35 15.01 6.92 15.34
C ARG A 35 14.15 7.78 16.26
N SER A 36 13.88 7.28 17.47
CA SER A 36 13.27 8.06 18.55
C SER A 36 14.36 8.62 19.47
N SER A 37 14.70 9.91 19.32
CA SER A 37 14.91 10.86 20.42
C SER A 37 15.69 12.09 19.97
N LEU A 38 15.09 13.27 20.12
CA LEU A 38 15.80 14.51 20.41
C LEU A 38 15.18 15.07 21.69
N LYS A 39 15.83 14.84 22.83
CA LYS A 39 15.52 15.56 24.07
C LYS A 39 16.24 16.90 24.02
N LEU A 40 15.55 17.96 23.62
CA LEU A 40 16.00 19.33 23.87
C LEU A 40 15.77 19.63 25.36
N GLN A 41 16.83 19.58 26.16
CA GLN A 41 16.81 20.13 27.52
C GLN A 41 16.94 21.66 27.43
N ALA A 42 15.92 22.38 27.86
CA ALA A 42 15.98 23.83 27.99
C ALA A 42 16.72 24.21 29.27
N LEU A 43 17.81 24.98 29.16
CA LEU A 43 18.45 25.68 30.26
C LEU A 43 17.53 26.83 30.72
N ALA A 44 17.04 26.77 31.96
CA ALA A 44 16.31 27.86 32.57
C ALA A 44 17.29 28.85 33.23
N PHE A 45 17.41 30.05 32.67
CA PHE A 45 18.11 31.17 33.30
C PHE A 45 17.14 31.90 34.24
N SER A 46 17.43 31.94 35.53
CA SER A 46 16.61 32.67 36.53
C SER A 46 17.17 34.07 36.73
N LEU A 47 16.53 35.08 36.14
CA LEU A 47 16.71 36.48 36.54
C LEU A 47 15.61 36.84 37.55
N LYS A 48 16.04 36.96 38.80
CA LYS A 48 15.23 37.31 39.96
C LYS A 48 14.90 38.80 39.85
N HIS A 49 13.67 39.18 39.51
CA HIS A 49 12.89 40.28 40.13
C HIS A 49 11.49 40.40 39.51
N ARG A 50 10.50 40.53 40.40
CA ARG A 50 9.06 40.81 40.20
C ARG A 50 8.17 39.67 39.66
N ARG A 51 6.99 39.60 40.30
CA ARG A 51 6.02 38.51 40.31
C ARG A 51 5.31 38.32 38.96
N PHE A 52 5.58 37.20 38.29
CA PHE A 52 4.60 36.46 37.48
C PHE A 52 4.97 34.97 37.57
N LYS A 53 4.09 34.14 38.16
CA LYS A 53 4.20 32.68 38.04
C LYS A 53 3.60 32.29 36.69
N THR A 54 4.38 32.38 35.63
CA THR A 54 4.06 31.71 34.37
C THR A 54 4.48 30.26 34.47
N GLN A 55 3.52 29.35 34.67
CA GLN A 55 3.77 27.93 34.44
C GLN A 55 3.85 27.70 32.93
N PHE A 56 5.06 27.58 32.40
CA PHE A 56 5.24 27.00 31.07
C PHE A 56 4.98 25.50 31.17
N HIS A 57 3.74 25.10 30.88
CA HIS A 57 3.42 23.70 30.62
C HIS A 57 3.95 23.36 29.22
N GLN A 58 5.26 23.06 29.13
CA GLN A 58 5.80 22.45 27.92
C GLN A 58 5.23 21.03 27.81
N ARG A 59 4.11 20.90 27.07
CA ARG A 59 3.78 19.61 26.46
C ARG A 59 4.92 19.29 25.52
N THR A 60 5.82 18.39 25.92
CA THR A 60 6.82 17.82 25.03
C THR A 60 6.09 17.06 23.92
N THR A 61 5.78 17.76 22.82
CA THR A 61 5.33 17.11 21.59
C THR A 61 6.53 16.43 20.97
N VAL A 62 6.67 15.13 21.23
CA VAL A 62 7.76 14.31 20.69
C VAL A 62 7.53 14.15 19.19
N TYR A 63 8.44 14.70 18.40
CA TYR A 63 8.52 14.43 16.96
C TYR A 63 9.29 13.12 16.74
N ILE A 64 8.84 12.36 15.74
CA ILE A 64 9.53 11.21 15.21
C ILE A 64 10.25 11.66 13.94
N ALA A 65 11.57 11.46 13.89
CA ALA A 65 12.35 11.72 12.70
C ALA A 65 12.29 10.51 11.76
N ILE A 66 11.89 10.77 10.53
CA ILE A 66 11.78 9.81 9.44
C ILE A 66 12.87 10.14 8.44
N ASN A 67 13.89 9.28 8.34
CA ASN A 67 14.95 9.42 7.35
C ASN A 67 14.69 8.44 6.21
N ILE A 68 14.66 8.95 4.99
CA ILE A 68 14.30 8.21 3.79
C ILE A 68 15.46 8.31 2.81
N TYR A 69 16.09 7.18 2.50
CA TYR A 69 17.22 7.11 1.59
C TYR A 69 16.77 6.71 0.19
N ASN A 70 17.30 7.41 -0.82
CA ASN A 70 17.16 7.09 -2.23
C ASN A 70 18.48 6.50 -2.75
N PRO A 71 18.52 5.20 -3.05
CA PRO A 71 19.70 4.55 -3.60
C PRO A 71 19.92 4.82 -5.11
N LEU A 72 18.99 5.50 -5.79
CA LEU A 72 19.07 5.73 -7.24
C LEU A 72 19.89 6.99 -7.57
N ALA A 73 20.57 6.98 -8.72
CA ALA A 73 21.42 8.08 -9.20
C ALA A 73 20.66 9.31 -9.75
N TRP A 74 19.33 9.35 -9.58
CA TRP A 74 18.48 10.47 -9.96
C TRP A 74 17.51 10.83 -8.83
N ASN A 75 16.97 12.04 -8.90
CA ASN A 75 15.96 12.50 -7.95
C ASN A 75 14.68 11.66 -8.11
N VAL A 76 14.06 11.31 -6.97
CA VAL A 76 12.85 10.49 -6.93
C VAL A 76 11.80 11.20 -6.09
N THR A 77 10.57 11.23 -6.61
CA THR A 77 9.38 11.57 -5.84
C THR A 77 8.60 10.29 -5.62
N LYS A 78 8.37 9.90 -4.36
CA LYS A 78 7.66 8.65 -4.02
C LYS A 78 6.70 8.89 -2.86
N TYR A 79 5.54 8.26 -2.90
CA TYR A 79 4.61 8.27 -1.77
C TYR A 79 5.07 7.28 -0.69
N ILE A 80 5.18 7.76 0.53
CA ILE A 80 5.67 7.02 1.69
C ILE A 80 4.50 6.71 2.59
N ARG A 81 4.45 5.47 3.09
CA ARG A 81 3.35 4.94 3.90
C ARG A 81 3.91 4.48 5.24
N ILE A 82 3.35 4.99 6.33
CA ILE A 82 3.83 4.66 7.67
C ILE A 82 2.66 4.14 8.51
N PRO A 83 2.75 2.94 9.12
CA PRO A 83 1.69 2.41 9.96
C PRO A 83 1.54 3.23 11.24
N VAL A 84 0.30 3.61 11.54
CA VAL A 84 -0.06 4.53 12.63
C VAL A 84 -1.29 4.07 13.40
N SER A 85 -1.39 4.53 14.65
CA SER A 85 -2.55 4.32 15.53
C SER A 85 -3.36 5.60 15.77
N GLY A 86 -2.80 6.77 15.46
CA GLY A 86 -3.47 8.06 15.57
C GLY A 86 -4.38 8.37 14.38
N LYS A 87 -5.26 9.36 14.55
CA LYS A 87 -6.22 9.77 13.53
C LYS A 87 -5.76 10.95 12.67
N ALA A 88 -4.66 11.61 13.04
CA ALA A 88 -4.11 12.76 12.33
C ALA A 88 -2.64 12.97 12.73
N TYR A 89 -1.81 13.37 11.77
CA TYR A 89 -0.38 13.58 11.98
C TYR A 89 0.08 14.88 11.33
N LYS A 90 0.82 15.72 12.06
CA LYS A 90 1.53 16.85 11.46
C LYS A 90 2.86 16.32 10.92
N ILE A 91 3.09 16.49 9.62
CA ILE A 91 4.35 16.14 8.94
C ILE A 91 4.97 17.42 8.43
N ILE A 92 6.26 17.61 8.71
CA ILE A 92 7.04 18.74 8.21
C ILE A 92 8.33 18.25 7.54
N ASP A 93 8.75 18.95 6.50
CA ASP A 93 10.02 18.73 5.82
C ASP A 93 11.20 19.39 6.57
N TYR A 94 12.41 19.24 6.02
CA TYR A 94 13.63 19.83 6.58
C TYR A 94 13.65 21.38 6.52
N ASN A 95 12.84 21.99 5.66
CA ASN A 95 12.68 23.44 5.55
C ASN A 95 11.62 23.98 6.54
N GLY A 96 10.93 23.10 7.28
CA GLY A 96 9.87 23.45 8.21
C GLY A 96 8.49 23.61 7.56
N ASN A 97 8.34 23.31 6.27
CA ASN A 97 7.06 23.38 5.56
C ASN A 97 6.18 22.19 5.94
N SER A 98 4.87 22.41 6.00
CA SER A 98 3.91 21.34 6.19
C SER A 98 3.79 20.51 4.91
N VAL A 99 3.76 19.19 5.06
CA VAL A 99 3.55 18.25 3.96
C VAL A 99 2.12 17.74 3.98
N ASP A 100 1.47 17.72 2.82
CA ASP A 100 0.14 17.14 2.68
C ASP A 100 0.20 15.63 2.90
N ALA A 101 -0.78 15.12 3.64
CA ALA A 101 -0.85 13.71 3.99
C ALA A 101 -2.29 13.22 4.04
N GLN A 102 -2.46 11.91 3.99
CA GLN A 102 -3.74 11.23 4.09
C GLN A 102 -3.62 10.05 5.06
N ILE A 103 -4.67 9.81 5.84
CA ILE A 103 -4.83 8.63 6.68
C ILE A 103 -5.65 7.61 5.91
N VAL A 104 -5.03 6.50 5.56
CA VAL A 104 -5.61 5.39 4.80
C VAL A 104 -5.87 4.22 5.75
N PRO A 105 -7.11 3.74 5.93
CA PRO A 105 -7.38 2.57 6.74
C PRO A 105 -6.67 1.33 6.17
N LEU A 106 -6.16 0.46 7.03
CA LEU A 106 -5.58 -0.80 6.58
C LEU A 106 -6.67 -1.70 5.96
N PRO A 107 -6.38 -2.39 4.84
CA PRO A 107 -7.27 -3.40 4.30
C PRO A 107 -7.58 -4.51 5.31
N SER A 108 -8.83 -5.00 5.35
CA SER A 108 -9.26 -6.09 6.23
C SER A 108 -8.33 -7.32 6.24
N PRO A 109 -7.78 -7.79 5.10
CA PRO A 109 -6.84 -8.92 5.06
C PRO A 109 -5.53 -8.66 5.80
N VAL A 110 -5.05 -7.41 5.85
CA VAL A 110 -3.80 -7.04 6.54
C VAL A 110 -3.89 -7.29 8.05
N TYR A 111 -5.08 -7.12 8.65
CA TYR A 111 -5.30 -7.44 10.06
C TYR A 111 -5.23 -8.93 10.37
N LYS A 112 -5.52 -9.77 9.36
CA LYS A 112 -5.61 -11.23 9.50
C LYS A 112 -4.30 -11.94 9.17
N ILE A 113 -3.25 -11.20 8.79
CA ILE A 113 -1.93 -11.78 8.49
C ILE A 113 -1.43 -12.54 9.74
N PRO A 114 -1.17 -13.86 9.63
CA PRO A 114 -0.62 -14.64 10.73
C PRO A 114 0.67 -14.03 11.29
N GLY A 115 0.79 -13.97 12.61
CA GLY A 115 1.97 -13.41 13.28
C GLY A 115 2.00 -11.88 13.37
N ARG A 116 0.99 -11.16 12.87
CA ARG A 116 0.92 -9.70 13.04
C ARG A 116 0.77 -9.33 14.52
N ASN A 117 1.78 -8.65 15.07
CA ASN A 117 1.75 -8.05 16.41
C ASN A 117 1.89 -6.52 16.33
N SER A 118 0.94 -5.85 15.67
CA SER A 118 0.93 -4.40 15.50
C SER A 118 -0.43 -3.81 15.86
N LYS A 119 -0.41 -2.69 16.61
CA LYS A 119 -1.61 -1.91 16.98
C LYS A 119 -1.99 -0.87 15.92
N ALA A 120 -1.27 -0.80 14.80
CA ALA A 120 -1.59 0.13 13.73
C ALA A 120 -2.92 -0.25 13.07
N GLN A 121 -3.77 0.76 12.84
CA GLN A 121 -5.10 0.62 12.22
C GLN A 121 -5.19 1.38 10.88
N ALA A 122 -4.21 2.24 10.62
CA ALA A 122 -4.15 3.02 9.40
C ALA A 122 -2.70 3.21 9.00
N GLU A 123 -2.51 3.75 7.81
CA GLU A 123 -1.25 4.28 7.32
C GLU A 123 -1.39 5.78 7.12
N VAL A 124 -0.37 6.53 7.49
CA VAL A 124 -0.22 7.90 7.01
C VAL A 124 0.57 7.87 5.72
N VAL A 125 0.02 8.50 4.69
CA VAL A 125 0.55 8.51 3.32
C VAL A 125 0.87 9.94 2.94
N PHE A 126 2.09 10.21 2.50
CA PHE A 126 2.53 11.53 2.05
C PHE A 126 3.59 11.41 0.95
N GLU A 127 3.71 12.44 0.12
CA GLU A 127 4.73 12.49 -0.94
C GLU A 127 6.09 12.91 -0.36
N ALA A 128 7.15 12.14 -0.65
CA ALA A 128 8.52 12.47 -0.32
C ALA A 128 9.34 12.76 -1.57
N LYS A 129 10.13 13.84 -1.52
CA LYS A 129 11.06 14.25 -2.58
C LYS A 129 12.48 13.94 -2.12
N LEU A 130 13.17 13.07 -2.86
CA LEU A 130 14.45 12.50 -2.47
C LEU A 130 15.52 12.86 -3.52
N PRO A 131 16.68 13.38 -3.10
CA PRO A 131 17.78 13.64 -4.02
C PRO A 131 18.43 12.32 -4.50
N ALA A 132 19.12 12.38 -5.64
CA ALA A 132 19.96 11.30 -6.13
C ALA A 132 21.00 10.86 -5.09
N LEU A 133 21.16 9.54 -4.88
CA LEU A 133 22.12 8.92 -3.95
C LEU A 133 22.14 9.57 -2.55
N GLY A 134 21.00 10.07 -2.10
CA GLY A 134 20.91 10.88 -0.89
C GLY A 134 19.69 10.53 -0.05
N TYR A 135 19.46 11.31 1.01
CA TYR A 135 18.32 11.12 1.89
C TYR A 135 17.59 12.43 2.17
N ALA A 136 16.32 12.32 2.56
CA ALA A 136 15.54 13.42 3.10
C ALA A 136 15.01 13.05 4.49
N THR A 137 14.88 14.06 5.35
CA THR A 137 14.34 13.91 6.71
C THR A 137 13.01 14.61 6.82
N TYR A 138 12.02 13.89 7.34
CA TYR A 138 10.69 14.41 7.69
C TYR A 138 10.46 14.26 9.19
N LEU A 139 9.82 15.25 9.80
CA LEU A 139 9.43 15.19 11.21
C LEU A 139 7.92 15.00 11.31
N MET A 140 7.52 13.91 11.98
CA MET A 140 6.13 13.53 12.14
C MET A 140 5.73 13.57 13.61
N ARG A 141 4.53 14.07 13.91
CA ARG A 141 3.93 13.94 15.24
C ARG A 141 2.43 13.75 15.19
N ASN A 142 1.87 13.02 16.15
CA ASN A 142 0.43 12.92 16.33
C ASN A 142 -0.15 14.31 16.72
N THR A 143 -1.36 14.60 16.26
CA THR A 143 -2.07 15.84 16.55
C THR A 143 -3.54 15.61 16.80
N THR A 144 -4.13 16.39 17.70
CA THR A 144 -5.57 16.41 17.97
C THR A 144 -6.27 17.54 17.22
N SER A 145 -5.56 18.22 16.32
CA SER A 145 -6.12 19.31 15.51
C SER A 145 -7.22 18.78 14.59
N GLN A 146 -8.43 19.28 14.79
CA GLN A 146 -9.59 18.84 14.04
C GLN A 146 -9.51 19.23 12.56
N SER A 147 -8.91 20.39 12.24
CA SER A 147 -8.69 20.81 10.85
C SER A 147 -7.73 19.88 10.11
N VAL A 148 -6.63 19.45 10.75
CA VAL A 148 -5.72 18.45 10.17
C VAL A 148 -6.44 17.12 9.99
N LYS A 149 -7.19 16.67 10.99
CA LYS A 149 -7.95 15.42 10.91
C LYS A 149 -8.94 15.40 9.75
N TYR A 150 -9.69 16.48 9.54
CA TYR A 150 -10.62 16.55 8.39
C TYR A 150 -9.89 16.55 7.05
N LYS A 151 -8.75 17.25 6.93
CA LYS A 151 -7.96 17.28 5.69
C LYS A 151 -7.34 15.94 5.33
N GLN A 152 -6.95 15.14 6.33
CA GLN A 152 -6.26 13.87 6.11
C GLN A 152 -7.22 12.66 6.06
N ALA A 153 -8.49 12.82 6.45
CA ALA A 153 -9.42 11.69 6.49
C ALA A 153 -9.70 11.15 5.09
N SER A 154 -9.62 9.83 4.93
CA SER A 154 -10.16 9.16 3.74
C SER A 154 -11.66 8.93 3.90
N GLY A 155 -12.42 9.13 2.83
CA GLY A 155 -13.79 8.65 2.70
C GLY A 155 -13.81 7.14 2.45
N ILE A 156 -14.75 6.44 3.07
CA ILE A 156 -15.03 5.03 2.75
C ILE A 156 -16.40 5.00 2.12
N GLU A 157 -16.47 4.54 0.88
CA GLU A 157 -17.70 4.51 0.10
C GLU A 157 -18.10 3.06 -0.20
N GLN A 158 -19.38 2.78 -0.01
CA GLN A 158 -20.06 1.58 -0.46
C GLN A 158 -21.03 2.03 -1.55
N LYS A 159 -20.90 1.49 -2.76
CA LYS A 159 -21.84 1.75 -3.84
C LYS A 159 -22.66 0.51 -4.11
N THR A 160 -23.95 0.70 -4.35
CA THR A 160 -24.88 -0.36 -4.77
C THR A 160 -25.10 -0.37 -6.29
N ASP A 161 -24.78 0.73 -6.97
CA ASP A 161 -24.92 0.85 -8.42
C ASP A 161 -23.88 1.84 -9.00
N GLY A 162 -23.51 1.63 -10.27
CA GLY A 162 -22.48 2.37 -10.99
C GLY A 162 -21.04 2.05 -10.58
N ASP A 163 -20.11 2.15 -11.53
CA ASP A 163 -18.70 1.79 -11.33
C ASP A 163 -18.04 2.59 -10.18
N TRP A 164 -17.06 1.95 -9.54
CA TRP A 164 -16.08 2.68 -8.76
C TRP A 164 -15.02 3.25 -9.70
N ILE A 165 -14.68 4.51 -9.48
CA ILE A 165 -13.77 5.24 -10.36
C ILE A 165 -12.68 5.84 -9.50
N LEU A 166 -11.45 5.38 -9.69
CA LEU A 166 -10.27 6.12 -9.22
C LEU A 166 -9.86 7.08 -10.33
N ASN A 167 -9.60 8.34 -10.01
CA ASN A 167 -9.21 9.30 -11.03
C ASN A 167 -8.11 10.25 -10.55
N ASN A 168 -7.19 10.58 -11.45
CA ASN A 168 -6.25 11.67 -11.28
C ASN A 168 -6.08 12.46 -12.60
N LYS A 169 -5.06 13.30 -12.70
CA LYS A 169 -4.84 14.12 -13.90
C LYS A 169 -4.40 13.35 -15.15
N PHE A 170 -3.97 12.10 -15.00
CA PHE A 170 -3.36 11.29 -16.04
C PHE A 170 -4.26 10.14 -16.51
N LEU A 171 -5.02 9.54 -15.59
CA LEU A 171 -5.90 8.42 -15.91
C LEU A 171 -7.07 8.25 -14.95
N SER A 172 -8.10 7.57 -15.44
CA SER A 172 -9.22 7.02 -14.67
C SER A 172 -9.22 5.49 -14.74
N VAL A 173 -9.51 4.86 -13.60
CA VAL A 173 -9.58 3.40 -13.44
C VAL A 173 -11.01 3.02 -13.06
N TYR A 174 -11.68 2.23 -13.90
CA TYR A 174 -13.07 1.83 -13.74
C TYR A 174 -13.16 0.38 -13.26
N VAL A 175 -13.77 0.20 -12.08
CA VAL A 175 -14.06 -1.11 -11.49
C VAL A 175 -15.57 -1.32 -11.54
N ASP A 176 -15.98 -2.41 -12.19
CA ASP A 176 -17.38 -2.74 -12.42
C ASP A 176 -18.06 -3.14 -11.11
N SER A 177 -19.18 -2.48 -10.78
CA SER A 177 -19.86 -2.65 -9.49
C SER A 177 -20.50 -4.01 -9.28
N LYS A 178 -20.78 -4.75 -10.36
CA LYS A 178 -21.42 -6.06 -10.31
C LYS A 178 -20.42 -7.19 -10.08
N SER A 179 -19.32 -7.16 -10.83
CA SER A 179 -18.27 -8.18 -10.76
C SER A 179 -17.21 -7.88 -9.70
N GLY A 180 -17.03 -6.61 -9.33
CA GLY A 180 -15.93 -6.19 -8.46
C GLY A 180 -14.59 -6.10 -9.17
N LEU A 181 -14.53 -6.30 -10.49
CA LEU A 181 -13.29 -6.41 -11.26
C LEU A 181 -12.98 -5.13 -12.06
N LEU A 182 -11.69 -4.94 -12.35
CA LEU A 182 -11.24 -3.92 -13.27
C LEU A 182 -11.82 -4.19 -14.66
N ARG A 183 -12.40 -3.17 -15.28
CA ARG A 183 -13.05 -3.28 -16.61
C ARG A 183 -12.45 -2.34 -17.65
N GLN A 184 -12.05 -1.14 -17.25
CA GLN A 184 -11.60 -0.13 -18.19
C GLN A 184 -10.60 0.83 -17.54
N LEU A 185 -9.65 1.28 -18.35
CA LEU A 185 -8.82 2.44 -18.07
C LEU A 185 -9.17 3.53 -19.09
N GLN A 186 -9.19 4.78 -18.65
CA GLN A 186 -9.29 5.93 -19.54
C GLN A 186 -8.06 6.81 -19.33
N LEU A 187 -7.34 7.12 -20.41
CA LEU A 187 -6.18 8.01 -20.39
C LEU A 187 -6.62 9.48 -20.47
N ALA A 188 -5.71 10.40 -20.12
CA ALA A 188 -5.97 11.84 -20.13
C ALA A 188 -6.38 12.40 -21.50
N ASP A 189 -6.00 11.74 -22.60
CA ASP A 189 -6.39 12.11 -23.97
C ASP A 189 -7.80 11.62 -24.36
N GLY A 190 -8.50 10.96 -23.43
CA GLY A 190 -9.84 10.39 -23.64
C GLY A 190 -9.83 8.97 -24.21
N THR A 191 -8.66 8.38 -24.50
CA THR A 191 -8.55 7.02 -24.99
C THR A 191 -9.04 6.02 -23.94
N ASN A 192 -10.00 5.19 -24.32
CA ASN A 192 -10.51 4.10 -23.48
C ASN A 192 -9.82 2.78 -23.81
N LEU A 193 -9.26 2.13 -22.80
CA LEU A 193 -8.65 0.81 -22.88
C LEU A 193 -9.50 -0.17 -22.08
N THR A 194 -10.12 -1.13 -22.76
CA THR A 194 -10.80 -2.25 -22.09
C THR A 194 -9.75 -3.17 -21.49
N VAL A 195 -9.80 -3.37 -20.17
CA VAL A 195 -8.85 -4.19 -19.43
C VAL A 195 -9.62 -5.14 -18.54
N ASN A 196 -9.31 -6.43 -18.59
CA ASN A 196 -9.82 -7.42 -17.65
C ASN A 196 -8.64 -7.96 -16.83
N GLN A 197 -8.69 -7.73 -15.52
CA GLN A 197 -7.72 -8.27 -14.58
C GLN A 197 -8.46 -9.13 -13.55
N SER A 198 -8.00 -10.37 -13.40
CA SER A 198 -8.53 -11.32 -12.44
C SER A 198 -7.44 -12.31 -12.01
N PHE A 199 -7.73 -13.11 -10.99
CA PHE A 199 -6.83 -14.16 -10.51
C PHE A 199 -7.33 -15.53 -10.95
N TYR A 200 -6.37 -16.40 -11.23
CA TYR A 200 -6.59 -17.79 -11.57
C TYR A 200 -5.53 -18.66 -10.92
N TRP A 201 -5.77 -19.97 -10.88
CA TRP A 201 -4.76 -20.92 -10.44
C TRP A 201 -4.80 -22.22 -11.25
N TYR A 202 -3.67 -22.92 -11.28
CA TYR A 202 -3.56 -24.23 -11.90
C TYR A 202 -3.43 -25.30 -10.81
N ARG A 203 -4.17 -26.39 -10.96
CA ARG A 203 -3.96 -27.59 -10.15
C ARG A 203 -2.65 -28.25 -10.58
N GLY A 204 -1.74 -28.50 -9.65
CA GLY A 204 -0.51 -29.24 -9.93
C GLY A 204 -0.80 -30.69 -10.33
N MET A 205 -0.09 -31.21 -11.33
CA MET A 205 -0.13 -32.62 -11.68
C MET A 205 0.49 -33.47 -10.58
N ASN A 206 -0.26 -34.46 -10.10
CA ASN A 206 0.27 -35.50 -9.22
C ASN A 206 1.09 -36.50 -10.05
N GLY A 207 2.27 -36.83 -9.55
CA GLY A 207 3.18 -37.77 -10.20
C GLY A 207 4.14 -38.40 -9.20
N ASP A 208 4.67 -39.57 -9.52
CA ASP A 208 5.66 -40.29 -8.70
C ASP A 208 7.11 -39.98 -9.11
N ASN A 209 7.29 -39.21 -10.20
CA ASN A 209 8.59 -38.86 -10.80
C ASN A 209 9.43 -40.07 -11.25
N SER A 210 8.85 -41.26 -11.40
CA SER A 210 9.56 -42.48 -11.83
C SER A 210 10.05 -42.42 -13.28
N ASN A 211 9.36 -41.65 -14.13
CA ASN A 211 9.76 -41.38 -15.51
C ASN A 211 9.26 -39.99 -15.96
N PHE A 212 9.55 -39.63 -17.21
CA PHE A 212 9.16 -38.34 -17.79
C PHE A 212 7.63 -38.12 -17.77
N ASP A 213 6.86 -39.13 -18.18
CA ASP A 213 5.39 -39.02 -18.29
C ASP A 213 4.68 -38.94 -16.93
N LYS A 214 5.33 -39.41 -15.86
CA LYS A 214 4.83 -39.39 -14.48
C LYS A 214 5.41 -38.28 -13.61
N ARG A 215 5.95 -37.23 -14.24
CA ARG A 215 6.53 -36.08 -13.52
C ARG A 215 5.48 -35.31 -12.73
N ALA A 216 5.70 -35.04 -11.44
CA ALA A 216 4.85 -34.17 -10.66
C ALA A 216 5.16 -32.69 -10.91
N SER A 217 4.19 -31.81 -10.65
CA SER A 217 4.47 -30.39 -10.46
C SER A 217 5.17 -30.18 -9.10
N GLY A 218 6.08 -29.22 -9.01
CA GLY A 218 6.80 -28.91 -7.78
C GLY A 218 7.62 -27.63 -7.89
N ALA A 219 8.61 -27.46 -7.02
CA ALA A 219 9.42 -26.25 -6.94
C ALA A 219 10.15 -25.87 -8.25
N TYR A 220 10.50 -26.87 -9.07
CA TYR A 220 11.25 -26.66 -10.31
C TYR A 220 10.40 -26.86 -11.57
N ILE A 221 9.32 -27.63 -11.46
CA ILE A 221 8.55 -28.10 -12.62
C ILE A 221 7.13 -27.59 -12.48
N PHE A 222 6.73 -26.75 -13.42
CA PHE A 222 5.34 -26.37 -13.59
C PHE A 222 4.68 -27.36 -14.55
N ARG A 223 3.89 -28.29 -14.00
CA ARG A 223 3.08 -29.24 -14.79
C ARG A 223 1.63 -29.15 -14.33
N PRO A 224 0.79 -28.35 -14.99
CA PRO A 224 -0.61 -28.26 -14.63
C PRO A 224 -1.36 -29.57 -14.96
N ASN A 225 -2.35 -29.91 -14.14
CA ASN A 225 -3.27 -31.01 -14.36
C ASN A 225 -4.46 -30.53 -15.19
N GLY A 226 -4.22 -30.31 -16.47
CA GLY A 226 -5.17 -29.68 -17.39
C GLY A 226 -4.56 -28.46 -18.10
N THR A 227 -5.25 -27.98 -19.13
CA THR A 227 -4.80 -26.83 -19.93
C THR A 227 -5.36 -25.51 -19.45
N GLU A 228 -6.58 -25.51 -18.91
CA GLU A 228 -7.28 -24.30 -18.49
C GLU A 228 -7.06 -23.99 -17.00
N PRO A 229 -6.82 -22.73 -16.64
CA PRO A 229 -6.72 -22.33 -15.25
C PRO A 229 -8.12 -22.17 -14.62
N ILE A 230 -8.19 -22.35 -13.31
CA ILE A 230 -9.43 -22.22 -12.54
C ILE A 230 -9.59 -20.75 -12.10
N PRO A 231 -10.69 -20.06 -12.46
CA PRO A 231 -10.92 -18.65 -12.09
C PRO A 231 -11.21 -18.48 -10.60
N LEU A 232 -10.70 -17.39 -10.02
CA LEU A 232 -10.91 -16.99 -8.62
C LEU A 232 -11.73 -15.69 -8.47
N GLY A 233 -12.10 -15.06 -9.58
CA GLY A 233 -12.79 -13.75 -9.64
C GLY A 233 -14.32 -13.78 -9.63
N ASN A 234 -14.95 -14.87 -9.18
CA ASN A 234 -16.41 -15.04 -9.34
C ASN A 234 -17.24 -14.26 -8.32
N ASN A 235 -16.68 -13.89 -7.15
CA ASN A 235 -17.41 -13.21 -6.08
C ASN A 235 -16.47 -12.23 -5.36
N VAL A 236 -16.15 -11.12 -6.03
CA VAL A 236 -15.21 -10.11 -5.50
C VAL A 236 -15.99 -9.04 -4.74
N THR A 237 -15.63 -8.84 -3.48
CA THR A 237 -16.15 -7.74 -2.67
C THR A 237 -15.19 -6.56 -2.72
N VAL A 238 -15.72 -5.33 -2.76
CA VAL A 238 -14.96 -4.11 -2.95
C VAL A 238 -15.25 -3.11 -1.82
N ASN A 239 -14.20 -2.52 -1.25
CA ASN A 239 -14.30 -1.30 -0.46
C ASN A 239 -13.53 -0.19 -1.16
N PHE A 240 -14.20 0.95 -1.40
CA PHE A 240 -13.54 2.11 -1.99
C PHE A 240 -13.05 3.07 -0.90
N VAL A 241 -11.76 3.36 -0.91
CA VAL A 241 -11.11 4.34 -0.05
C VAL A 241 -10.74 5.55 -0.89
N ASN A 242 -11.47 6.64 -0.69
CA ASN A 242 -11.31 7.86 -1.44
C ASN A 242 -10.52 8.89 -0.63
N GLY A 243 -9.52 9.54 -1.24
CA GLY A 243 -8.82 10.64 -0.58
C GLY A 243 -7.95 11.46 -1.51
N SER A 244 -7.39 12.54 -0.96
CA SER A 244 -6.75 13.62 -1.70
C SER A 244 -5.33 13.29 -2.16
N VAL A 245 -4.65 12.33 -1.53
CA VAL A 245 -3.27 11.91 -1.84
C VAL A 245 -3.29 10.60 -2.63
N VAL A 246 -4.16 9.66 -2.23
CA VAL A 246 -4.31 8.35 -2.84
C VAL A 246 -5.77 7.89 -2.79
N GLN A 247 -6.20 7.24 -3.86
CA GLN A 247 -7.46 6.50 -3.93
C GLN A 247 -7.13 5.01 -4.01
N GLU A 248 -7.91 4.18 -3.32
CA GLU A 248 -7.69 2.72 -3.30
C GLU A 248 -9.00 1.95 -3.45
N ILE A 249 -8.94 0.86 -4.21
CA ILE A 249 -9.98 -0.17 -4.26
C ILE A 249 -9.44 -1.41 -3.56
N HIS A 250 -10.05 -1.79 -2.45
CA HIS A 250 -9.72 -2.99 -1.70
C HIS A 250 -10.64 -4.12 -2.15
N GLN A 251 -10.10 -5.06 -2.93
CA GLN A 251 -10.78 -6.24 -3.42
C GLN A 251 -10.49 -7.45 -2.53
N THR A 252 -11.53 -8.17 -2.12
CA THR A 252 -11.39 -9.49 -1.51
C THR A 252 -12.03 -10.51 -2.45
N PHE A 253 -11.21 -11.38 -3.03
CA PHE A 253 -11.62 -12.41 -3.99
C PHE A 253 -12.13 -13.66 -3.25
N ASN A 254 -11.41 -14.08 -2.21
CA ASN A 254 -11.77 -15.19 -1.34
C ASN A 254 -11.02 -15.08 0.01
N PRO A 255 -11.22 -15.97 0.99
CA PRO A 255 -10.62 -15.84 2.33
C PRO A 255 -9.08 -15.77 2.38
N TRP A 256 -8.39 -16.25 1.35
CA TRP A 256 -6.91 -16.30 1.27
C TRP A 256 -6.35 -15.46 0.12
N LEU A 257 -7.19 -14.72 -0.63
CA LEU A 257 -6.79 -13.90 -1.76
C LEU A 257 -7.47 -12.53 -1.70
N SER A 258 -6.65 -11.49 -1.68
CA SER A 258 -7.09 -10.11 -1.77
C SER A 258 -6.13 -9.25 -2.57
N GLN A 259 -6.63 -8.13 -3.08
CA GLN A 259 -5.88 -7.16 -3.86
C GLN A 259 -6.26 -5.74 -3.44
N VAL A 260 -5.31 -4.83 -3.55
CA VAL A 260 -5.53 -3.39 -3.46
C VAL A 260 -5.06 -2.77 -4.78
N ILE A 261 -5.98 -2.11 -5.48
CA ILE A 261 -5.67 -1.28 -6.65
C ILE A 261 -5.52 0.16 -6.15
N ARG A 262 -4.42 0.83 -6.47
CA ARG A 262 -4.13 2.18 -5.97
C ARG A 262 -3.82 3.14 -7.10
N LEU A 263 -4.31 4.35 -6.95
CA LEU A 263 -3.99 5.48 -7.81
C LEU A 263 -3.62 6.68 -6.94
N TYR A 264 -2.37 7.12 -7.04
CA TYR A 264 -1.93 8.35 -6.37
C TYR A 264 -2.26 9.58 -7.20
N LYS A 265 -2.42 10.73 -6.53
CA LYS A 265 -2.82 12.01 -7.13
C LYS A 265 -1.96 12.43 -8.33
N ASP A 266 -0.64 12.25 -8.25
CA ASP A 266 0.30 12.73 -9.25
C ASP A 266 1.12 11.58 -9.91
N SER A 267 0.49 10.41 -10.08
CA SER A 267 1.12 9.21 -10.68
C SER A 267 0.47 8.83 -12.01
N GLU A 268 1.28 8.53 -13.03
CA GLU A 268 0.82 7.93 -14.29
C GLU A 268 0.62 6.41 -14.18
N ASN A 269 1.07 5.81 -13.07
CA ASN A 269 1.03 4.37 -12.83
C ASN A 269 -0.09 4.00 -11.85
N ILE A 270 -0.68 2.82 -12.08
CA ILE A 270 -1.59 2.13 -11.16
C ILE A 270 -0.77 1.08 -10.40
N GLU A 271 -0.88 1.07 -9.07
CA GLU A 271 -0.25 0.02 -8.27
C GLU A 271 -1.26 -1.09 -7.94
N PHE A 272 -0.85 -2.33 -8.18
CA PHE A 272 -1.57 -3.53 -7.76
C PHE A 272 -0.78 -4.20 -6.64
N ARG A 273 -1.44 -4.41 -5.50
CA ARG A 273 -0.83 -5.07 -4.34
C ARG A 273 -1.70 -6.21 -3.90
N TRP A 274 -1.20 -7.43 -3.91
CA TRP A 274 -1.95 -8.60 -3.51
C TRP A 274 -1.43 -9.23 -2.22
N ILE A 275 -2.33 -9.93 -1.53
CA ILE A 275 -2.01 -10.83 -0.44
C ILE A 275 -2.60 -12.17 -0.81
N ILE A 276 -1.72 -13.17 -0.93
CA ILE A 276 -2.07 -14.56 -1.24
C ILE A 276 -1.58 -15.43 -0.10
N GLY A 277 -2.50 -16.16 0.51
CA GLY A 277 -2.21 -17.22 1.45
C GLY A 277 -2.98 -17.15 2.76
N PRO A 278 -2.98 -18.25 3.53
CA PRO A 278 -2.44 -19.56 3.13
C PRO A 278 -3.32 -20.20 2.03
N ILE A 279 -2.68 -20.76 0.99
CA ILE A 279 -3.41 -21.45 -0.09
C ILE A 279 -3.95 -22.78 0.49
N PRO A 280 -5.26 -23.07 0.38
CA PRO A 280 -5.81 -24.32 0.87
C PRO A 280 -5.26 -25.50 0.05
N ILE A 281 -4.73 -26.50 0.76
CA ILE A 281 -4.16 -27.73 0.17
C ILE A 281 -4.80 -29.01 0.74
N GLU A 282 -5.82 -28.84 1.58
CA GLU A 282 -6.63 -29.94 2.14
C GLU A 282 -7.56 -30.57 1.10
#